data_AF-A0A9D9CWA8-F1
#
_entry.id   AF-A0A9D9CWA8-F1
#
_cell.length_a   1.000
_cell.length_b   1.000
_cell.length_c   1.000
_cell.angle_alpha   90.00
_cell.angle_beta   90.00
_cell.angle_gamma   90.00
#
_symmetry.space_group_name_H-M   'P 1'
#
loop_
_entity.id
_entity.type
_entity.pdbx_description
1 polymer ?
#
loop_
_entity_poly.entity_id
_entity_poly.type
_entity_poly.pdbx_seq_one_letter_code
_entity_poly.pdbx_strand_id
1 'polypeptide(L)'
;LILVDAPCSGEGMFRKDQVAVADWSRDNVKMCAERQRTILKDVFPALKEDGILIYSTCTFNPHEDDENAQWIADELGAEMLEIDFPADSGITKDKCGYHFYPHKTKGEGFYIAAFRKNQQEDEISIRTKQDKKKGNKGNATLPAPTEVKNWIDSPFITVADGIAYPTEFEQLIQFFNQNLRLLQYGIPVYIQKGKDIIPQHNLAISNIVNKEFFEKEDVDWERAIAFLRKDNIEVENNKKGWLMLTYKNVPIGFVKNLGDRTNNLYPQNWRILMSADKSRYKEIF
;
A
#
# COMPACT_ATOMS: atom_id res chain seq x y z
N LEU A 1 5.31 8.54 -11.64
CA LEU A 1 6.31 7.67 -11.01
C LEU A 1 5.81 6.24 -11.18
N ILE A 2 6.64 5.36 -11.70
CA ILE A 2 6.44 3.91 -11.68
C ILE A 2 7.62 3.30 -10.92
N LEU A 3 7.35 2.35 -10.03
CA LEU A 3 8.36 1.52 -9.37
C LEU A 3 8.24 0.10 -9.92
N VAL A 4 9.33 -0.41 -10.46
CA VAL A 4 9.48 -1.81 -10.89
C VAL A 4 10.43 -2.48 -9.91
N ASP A 5 9.86 -3.01 -8.84
CA ASP A 5 10.55 -3.97 -7.98
C ASP A 5 10.43 -5.35 -8.62
N ALA A 6 11.46 -5.74 -9.35
CA ALA A 6 11.35 -6.81 -10.32
C ALA A 6 11.60 -8.18 -9.66
N PRO A 7 10.87 -9.23 -10.06
CA PRO A 7 11.19 -10.59 -9.64
C PRO A 7 12.65 -10.90 -10.03
N CYS A 8 13.44 -11.29 -9.03
CA CYS A 8 14.90 -11.40 -9.13
C CYS A 8 15.37 -12.81 -8.73
N SER A 9 16.62 -13.17 -9.01
CA SER A 9 17.23 -14.43 -8.53
C SER A 9 17.42 -14.53 -7.01
N GLY A 10 17.26 -13.42 -6.28
CA GLY A 10 17.11 -13.42 -4.83
C GLY A 10 18.40 -13.56 -4.03
N GLU A 11 19.56 -13.20 -4.58
CA GLU A 11 20.84 -13.34 -3.88
C GLU A 11 20.89 -12.54 -2.57
N GLY A 12 20.20 -11.39 -2.49
CA GLY A 12 20.04 -10.62 -1.27
C GLY A 12 19.27 -11.35 -0.17
N MET A 13 18.47 -12.36 -0.50
CA MET A 13 17.69 -13.14 0.48
C MET A 13 18.48 -14.29 1.11
N PHE A 14 19.66 -14.63 0.61
CA PHE A 14 20.44 -15.80 1.05
C PHE A 14 20.73 -15.84 2.57
N ARG A 15 20.85 -14.67 3.21
CA ARG A 15 21.08 -14.56 4.65
C ARG A 15 19.87 -14.99 5.51
N LYS A 16 18.65 -14.93 4.97
CA LYS A 16 17.40 -15.16 5.70
C LYS A 16 16.57 -16.31 5.16
N ASP A 17 16.77 -16.71 3.92
CA ASP A 17 15.97 -17.73 3.25
C ASP A 17 16.87 -18.79 2.57
N GLN A 18 16.84 -20.01 3.10
CA GLN A 18 17.57 -21.15 2.56
C GLN A 18 16.97 -21.65 1.24
N VAL A 19 15.68 -21.41 0.99
CA VAL A 19 15.02 -21.79 -0.27
C VAL A 19 15.60 -20.95 -1.41
N ALA A 20 15.81 -19.65 -1.18
CA ALA A 20 16.44 -18.77 -2.16
C ALA A 20 17.83 -19.27 -2.60
N VAL A 21 18.62 -19.81 -1.65
CA VAL A 21 19.93 -20.41 -1.96
C VAL A 21 19.78 -21.67 -2.82
N ALA A 22 18.80 -22.54 -2.49
CA ALA A 22 18.58 -23.80 -3.19
C ALA A 22 18.06 -23.61 -4.62
N ASP A 23 17.23 -22.58 -4.84
CA ASP A 23 16.63 -22.28 -6.14
C ASP A 23 17.56 -21.46 -7.07
N TRP A 24 18.68 -20.96 -6.56
CA TRP A 24 19.60 -20.16 -7.33
C TRP A 24 20.39 -20.99 -8.36
N SER A 25 20.44 -20.50 -9.59
CA SER A 25 21.28 -21.05 -10.66
C SER A 25 21.57 -19.99 -11.72
N ARG A 26 22.63 -20.18 -12.52
CA ARG A 26 22.94 -19.26 -13.64
C ARG A 26 21.82 -19.19 -14.68
N ASP A 27 21.07 -20.27 -14.86
CA ASP A 27 19.93 -20.28 -15.79
C ASP A 27 18.75 -19.51 -15.21
N ASN A 28 18.51 -19.58 -13.89
CA ASN A 28 17.52 -18.74 -13.21
C ASN A 28 17.88 -17.25 -13.33
N VAL A 29 19.16 -16.87 -13.15
CA VAL A 29 19.63 -15.49 -13.33
C VAL A 29 19.31 -14.96 -14.73
N LYS A 30 19.62 -15.73 -15.79
CA LYS A 30 19.31 -15.34 -17.17
C LYS A 30 17.80 -15.20 -17.40
N MET A 31 17.02 -16.18 -16.92
CA MET A 31 15.57 -16.17 -17.05
C MET A 31 14.96 -14.94 -16.35
N CYS A 32 15.44 -14.60 -15.15
CA CYS A 32 15.02 -13.40 -14.43
C CYS A 32 15.39 -12.12 -15.20
N ALA A 33 16.64 -12.01 -15.69
CA ALA A 33 17.08 -10.85 -16.47
C ALA A 33 16.22 -10.62 -17.72
N GLU A 34 15.89 -11.67 -18.46
CA GLU A 34 15.00 -11.59 -19.63
C GLU A 34 13.57 -11.20 -19.23
N ARG A 35 13.03 -11.81 -18.18
CA ARG A 35 11.68 -11.51 -17.66
C ARG A 35 11.56 -10.07 -17.18
N GLN A 36 12.61 -9.54 -16.54
CA GLN A 36 12.69 -8.14 -16.09
C GLN A 36 12.55 -7.20 -17.29
N ARG A 37 13.26 -7.46 -18.40
CA ARG A 37 13.12 -6.68 -19.64
C ARG A 37 11.71 -6.74 -20.21
N THR A 38 11.04 -7.90 -20.19
CA THR A 38 9.64 -8.01 -20.61
C THR A 38 8.72 -7.14 -19.76
N ILE A 39 8.84 -7.22 -18.42
CA ILE A 39 8.06 -6.38 -17.50
C ILE A 39 8.29 -4.90 -17.78
N LEU A 40 9.56 -4.49 -17.95
CA LEU A 40 9.94 -3.12 -18.24
C LEU A 40 9.32 -2.62 -19.55
N LYS A 41 9.35 -3.43 -20.62
CA LYS A 41 8.68 -3.09 -21.90
C LYS A 41 7.18 -2.88 -21.73
N ASP A 42 6.51 -3.70 -20.92
CA ASP A 42 5.07 -3.63 -20.75
C ASP A 42 4.63 -2.42 -19.92
N VAL A 43 5.42 -2.01 -18.91
CA VAL A 43 5.05 -0.92 -17.99
C VAL A 43 5.54 0.45 -18.42
N PHE A 44 6.64 0.53 -19.18
CA PHE A 44 7.24 1.81 -19.58
C PHE A 44 6.30 2.72 -20.39
N PRO A 45 5.43 2.21 -21.29
CA PRO A 45 4.43 3.03 -21.97
C PRO A 45 3.42 3.68 -21.02
N ALA A 46 3.15 3.07 -19.85
CA ALA A 46 2.23 3.65 -18.85
C ALA A 46 2.87 4.80 -18.05
N LEU A 47 4.18 5.01 -18.18
CA LEU A 47 4.86 6.16 -17.58
C LEU A 47 4.58 7.40 -18.42
N LYS A 48 4.08 8.46 -17.77
CA LYS A 48 3.92 9.77 -18.43
C LYS A 48 5.26 10.36 -18.87
N GLU A 49 5.21 11.31 -19.81
CA GLU A 49 6.35 12.18 -20.13
C GLU A 49 6.92 12.83 -18.87
N ASP A 50 8.26 12.93 -18.80
CA ASP A 50 9.03 13.36 -17.63
C ASP A 50 8.77 12.55 -16.36
N GLY A 51 8.03 11.44 -16.48
CA GLY A 51 7.77 10.51 -15.41
C GLY A 51 9.05 9.80 -15.00
N ILE A 52 9.15 9.54 -13.70
CA ILE A 52 10.26 8.79 -13.12
C ILE A 52 9.94 7.29 -13.11
N LEU A 53 10.86 6.47 -13.58
CA LEU A 53 10.91 5.03 -13.36
C LEU A 53 11.98 4.74 -12.31
N ILE A 54 11.62 4.00 -11.26
CA ILE A 54 12.59 3.37 -10.36
C ILE A 54 12.62 1.89 -10.70
N TYR A 55 13.78 1.37 -11.04
CA TYR A 55 14.04 -0.04 -11.23
C TYR A 55 14.79 -0.57 -10.01
N SER A 56 14.36 -1.70 -9.46
CA SER A 56 15.03 -2.29 -8.32
C SER A 56 14.98 -3.80 -8.30
N THR A 57 15.98 -4.40 -7.67
CA THR A 57 16.09 -5.85 -7.49
C THR A 57 16.62 -6.18 -6.09
N CYS A 58 16.33 -7.40 -5.67
CA CYS A 58 16.84 -8.05 -4.48
C CYS A 58 18.10 -8.91 -4.74
N THR A 59 18.89 -8.61 -5.77
CA THR A 59 20.06 -9.41 -6.18
C THR A 59 21.32 -8.56 -6.31
N PHE A 60 22.45 -9.16 -6.69
CA PHE A 60 23.74 -8.45 -6.85
C PHE A 60 24.38 -8.63 -8.23
N ASN A 61 23.89 -9.56 -9.04
CA ASN A 61 24.57 -9.89 -10.29
C ASN A 61 24.29 -8.83 -11.38
N PRO A 62 25.29 -8.55 -12.23
CA PRO A 62 25.18 -7.49 -13.23
C PRO A 62 24.10 -7.74 -14.28
N HIS A 63 23.76 -9.01 -14.59
CA HIS A 63 22.76 -9.35 -15.61
C HIS A 63 21.38 -8.80 -15.27
N GLU A 64 20.98 -8.91 -14.01
CA GLU A 64 19.71 -8.41 -13.52
C GLU A 64 19.79 -6.94 -13.12
N ASP A 65 20.98 -6.42 -12.79
CA ASP A 65 21.16 -5.07 -12.25
C ASP A 65 21.66 -4.08 -13.31
N ASP A 66 22.97 -3.87 -13.38
CA ASP A 66 23.60 -2.81 -14.18
C ASP A 66 23.39 -3.02 -15.70
N GLU A 67 23.41 -4.26 -16.18
CA GLU A 67 23.14 -4.57 -17.59
C GLU A 67 21.68 -4.28 -17.97
N ASN A 68 20.72 -4.60 -17.10
CA ASN A 68 19.31 -4.29 -17.32
C ASN A 68 19.04 -2.78 -17.18
N ALA A 69 19.71 -2.11 -16.24
CA ALA A 69 19.64 -0.67 -16.09
C ALA A 69 20.19 0.06 -17.34
N GLN A 70 21.32 -0.39 -17.89
CA GLN A 70 21.84 0.10 -19.16
C GLN A 70 20.86 -0.17 -20.31
N TRP A 71 20.30 -1.38 -20.38
CA TRP A 71 19.31 -1.76 -21.38
C TRP A 71 18.06 -0.86 -21.34
N ILE A 72 17.58 -0.46 -20.16
CA ILE A 72 16.47 0.51 -20.02
C ILE A 72 16.83 1.84 -20.70
N ALA A 73 18.02 2.38 -20.44
CA ALA A 73 18.45 3.64 -21.02
C ALA A 73 18.56 3.55 -22.55
N ASP A 74 19.17 2.48 -23.05
CA ASP A 74 19.49 2.31 -24.47
C ASP A 74 18.24 1.98 -25.32
N GLU A 75 17.35 1.12 -24.81
CA GLU A 75 16.28 0.52 -25.61
C GLU A 75 14.90 1.13 -25.36
N LEU A 76 14.68 1.71 -24.17
CA LEU A 76 13.44 2.41 -23.82
C LEU A 76 13.57 3.94 -23.96
N GLY A 77 14.77 4.45 -24.25
CA GLY A 77 15.01 5.89 -24.43
C GLY A 77 14.83 6.69 -23.13
N ALA A 78 15.21 6.09 -22.00
CA ALA A 78 15.10 6.72 -20.69
C ALA A 78 16.42 7.43 -20.30
N GLU A 79 16.34 8.66 -19.80
CA GLU A 79 17.48 9.35 -19.20
C GLU A 79 17.77 8.76 -17.82
N MET A 80 19.00 8.33 -17.58
CA MET A 80 19.44 7.87 -16.28
C MET A 80 19.61 9.03 -15.30
N LEU A 81 19.11 8.87 -14.08
CA LEU A 81 19.14 9.90 -13.05
C LEU A 81 20.08 9.51 -11.92
N GLU A 82 20.85 10.48 -11.45
CA GLU A 82 21.61 10.33 -10.22
C GLU A 82 20.70 10.46 -9.00
N ILE A 83 21.01 9.66 -7.97
CA ILE A 83 20.32 9.69 -6.69
C ILE A 83 21.34 10.17 -5.67
N ASP A 84 21.02 11.26 -4.99
CA ASP A 84 21.88 11.81 -3.95
C ASP A 84 21.73 10.98 -2.66
N PHE A 85 22.86 10.50 -2.16
CA PHE A 85 22.94 9.74 -0.93
C PHE A 85 23.92 10.40 0.04
N PRO A 86 23.68 10.32 1.36
CA PRO A 86 24.66 10.74 2.35
C PRO A 86 26.02 10.06 2.11
N ALA A 87 27.11 10.82 2.24
CA ALA A 87 28.46 10.34 1.96
C ALA A 87 28.87 9.11 2.80
N ASP A 88 28.30 8.98 3.99
CA ASP A 88 28.53 7.89 4.95
C ASP A 88 27.50 6.75 4.86
N SER A 89 26.67 6.74 3.80
CA SER A 89 25.61 5.74 3.62
C SER A 89 26.10 4.31 3.38
N GLY A 90 27.35 4.13 2.93
CA GLY A 90 27.91 2.83 2.54
C GLY A 90 27.36 2.28 1.22
N ILE A 91 26.54 3.05 0.51
CA ILE A 91 25.95 2.68 -0.78
C ILE A 91 27.03 2.72 -1.86
N THR A 92 27.10 1.69 -2.68
CA THR A 92 28.08 1.59 -3.78
C THR A 92 27.43 2.04 -5.07
N LYS A 93 27.98 3.07 -5.72
CA LYS A 93 27.55 3.50 -7.05
C LYS A 93 28.21 2.61 -8.11
N ASP A 94 27.39 2.02 -8.96
CA ASP A 94 27.80 1.30 -10.16
C ASP A 94 27.61 2.19 -11.39
N LYS A 95 27.75 1.65 -12.60
CA LYS A 95 27.70 2.44 -13.83
C LYS A 95 26.32 3.08 -14.02
N CYS A 96 25.27 2.33 -13.70
CA CYS A 96 23.89 2.70 -13.99
C CYS A 96 23.01 2.89 -12.76
N GLY A 97 23.44 2.41 -11.60
CA GLY A 97 22.64 2.44 -10.39
C GLY A 97 23.48 2.31 -9.12
N TYR A 98 22.86 1.76 -8.08
CA TYR A 98 23.40 1.76 -6.73
C TYR A 98 23.11 0.45 -6.02
N HIS A 99 24.17 -0.21 -5.53
CA HIS A 99 24.08 -1.42 -4.72
C HIS A 99 24.20 -1.14 -3.23
N PHE A 100 23.32 -1.79 -2.47
CA PHE A 100 23.27 -1.80 -1.01
C PHE A 100 23.84 -3.12 -0.52
N TYR A 101 25.15 -3.26 -0.51
CA TYR A 101 25.78 -4.51 -0.10
C TYR A 101 25.68 -4.75 1.41
N PRO A 102 25.38 -5.98 1.87
CA PRO A 102 25.17 -6.30 3.28
C PRO A 102 26.38 -6.06 4.20
N HIS A 103 27.58 -5.99 3.64
CA HIS A 103 28.82 -5.71 4.39
C HIS A 103 29.15 -4.21 4.47
N LYS A 104 28.41 -3.35 3.76
CA LYS A 104 28.61 -1.89 3.74
C LYS A 104 27.41 -1.12 4.30
N THR A 105 26.20 -1.64 4.08
CA THR A 105 24.94 -1.04 4.54
C THR A 105 24.24 -1.95 5.54
N LYS A 106 23.40 -1.37 6.41
CA LYS A 106 22.52 -2.16 7.29
C LYS A 106 21.33 -2.67 6.48
N GLY A 107 21.41 -3.92 6.00
CA GLY A 107 20.37 -4.56 5.21
C GLY A 107 20.77 -5.96 4.76
N GLU A 108 19.92 -6.60 3.97
CA GLU A 108 20.21 -7.92 3.39
C GLU A 108 20.94 -7.82 2.04
N GLY A 109 20.56 -6.85 1.22
CA GLY A 109 21.07 -6.69 -0.14
C GLY A 109 20.00 -6.13 -1.07
N PHE A 110 20.32 -5.12 -1.87
CA PHE A 110 19.38 -4.53 -2.84
C PHE A 110 20.11 -3.70 -3.90
N TYR A 111 19.52 -3.53 -5.08
CA TYR A 111 19.97 -2.64 -6.15
C TYR A 111 18.87 -1.67 -6.54
N ILE A 112 19.23 -0.41 -6.85
CA ILE A 112 18.30 0.57 -7.43
C ILE A 112 18.92 1.35 -8.57
N ALA A 113 18.11 1.70 -9.57
CA ALA A 113 18.42 2.69 -10.59
C ALA A 113 17.20 3.57 -10.86
N ALA A 114 17.42 4.85 -11.17
CA ALA A 114 16.36 5.81 -11.46
C ALA A 114 16.49 6.33 -12.90
N PHE A 115 15.35 6.50 -13.56
CA PHE A 115 15.29 6.98 -14.93
C PHE A 115 14.15 8.00 -15.12
N ARG A 116 14.30 8.91 -16.08
CA ARG A 116 13.25 9.81 -16.59
C ARG A 116 12.88 9.38 -18.01
N LYS A 117 11.57 9.32 -18.30
CA LYS A 117 11.10 9.11 -19.68
C LYS A 117 11.23 10.41 -20.47
N ASN A 118 12.04 10.39 -21.53
CA ASN A 118 12.30 11.56 -22.39
C ASN A 118 11.28 11.74 -23.53
N GLN A 119 10.43 10.74 -23.78
CA GLN A 119 9.54 10.74 -24.93
C GLN A 119 8.21 11.45 -24.65
N GLN A 120 7.89 12.39 -25.52
CA GLN A 120 6.57 13.02 -25.67
C GLN A 120 5.65 12.01 -26.36
N GLU A 121 4.75 11.38 -25.61
CA GLU A 121 3.67 10.58 -26.17
C GLU A 121 2.36 11.36 -26.06
N ASP A 122 1.49 11.21 -27.06
CA ASP A 122 0.14 11.77 -27.01
C ASP A 122 -0.57 11.29 -25.73
N GLU A 123 -1.21 12.20 -25.00
CA GLU A 123 -1.98 11.82 -23.82
C GLU A 123 -3.00 10.73 -24.17
N ILE A 124 -2.89 9.58 -23.50
CA ILE A 124 -3.89 8.52 -23.60
C ILE A 124 -5.18 9.04 -22.96
N SER A 125 -6.09 9.58 -23.79
CA SER A 125 -7.40 10.01 -23.32
C SER A 125 -8.18 8.80 -22.81
N ILE A 126 -8.52 8.78 -21.52
CA ILE A 126 -9.42 7.76 -20.96
C ILE A 126 -10.82 8.06 -21.49
N ARG A 127 -11.17 7.48 -22.65
CA ARG A 127 -12.52 7.54 -23.18
C ARG A 127 -13.38 6.55 -22.41
N THR A 128 -14.08 7.03 -21.38
CA THR A 128 -15.17 6.26 -20.78
C THR A 128 -16.23 5.97 -21.85
N LYS A 129 -16.75 4.74 -21.88
CA LYS A 129 -17.82 4.31 -22.80
C LYS A 129 -19.16 5.07 -22.60
N GLN A 130 -19.17 6.21 -21.93
CA GLN A 130 -20.36 7.07 -21.83
C GLN A 130 -20.64 7.83 -23.14
N ASP A 131 -19.65 8.05 -24.01
CA ASP A 131 -19.87 8.78 -25.28
C ASP A 131 -20.56 7.96 -26.39
N LYS A 132 -20.77 6.65 -26.20
CA LYS A 132 -21.52 5.81 -27.15
C LYS A 132 -22.37 4.76 -26.43
N LYS A 133 -23.46 5.20 -25.79
CA LYS A 133 -24.83 4.61 -25.83
C LYS A 133 -25.59 4.86 -24.53
N LYS A 134 -26.77 5.48 -24.66
CA LYS A 134 -27.94 5.20 -23.82
C LYS A 134 -28.11 3.67 -23.73
N GLY A 135 -28.07 3.12 -22.51
CA GLY A 135 -28.50 1.75 -22.25
C GLY A 135 -27.39 0.77 -21.88
N ASN A 136 -26.77 0.97 -20.72
CA ASN A 136 -26.60 -0.12 -19.76
C ASN A 136 -26.44 0.51 -18.37
N LYS A 137 -27.40 0.29 -17.48
CA LYS A 137 -27.28 0.62 -16.07
C LYS A 137 -26.22 -0.33 -15.47
N GLY A 138 -24.94 0.05 -15.58
CA GLY A 138 -23.97 -0.43 -14.60
C GLY A 138 -24.48 -0.04 -13.21
N ASN A 139 -24.29 -0.90 -12.21
CA ASN A 139 -24.76 -0.66 -10.84
C ASN A 139 -24.38 0.77 -10.43
N ALA A 140 -25.39 1.63 -10.23
CA ALA A 140 -25.15 3.00 -9.82
C ALA A 140 -24.52 2.97 -8.43
N THR A 141 -23.35 3.57 -8.29
CA THR A 141 -22.64 3.71 -7.01
C THR A 141 -23.56 4.40 -6.02
N LEU A 142 -23.73 3.83 -4.82
CA LEU A 142 -24.59 4.40 -3.79
C LEU A 142 -23.84 5.51 -3.06
N PRO A 143 -24.41 6.73 -2.98
CA PRO A 143 -23.79 7.81 -2.23
C PRO A 143 -23.73 7.46 -0.74
N ALA A 144 -22.70 7.95 -0.06
CA ALA A 144 -22.60 7.75 1.38
C ALA A 144 -23.74 8.44 2.16
N PRO A 145 -24.23 7.81 3.23
CA PRO A 145 -25.14 8.44 4.19
C PRO A 145 -24.58 9.77 4.72
N THR A 146 -25.47 10.72 5.03
CA THR A 146 -25.07 12.06 5.47
C THR A 146 -24.16 12.03 6.70
N GLU A 147 -24.40 11.12 7.65
CA GLU A 147 -23.57 11.00 8.86
C GLU A 147 -22.12 10.59 8.57
N VAL A 148 -21.87 9.80 7.53
CA VAL A 148 -20.54 9.33 7.14
C VAL A 148 -19.66 10.48 6.65
N LYS A 149 -20.26 11.54 6.10
CA LYS A 149 -19.52 12.73 5.66
C LYS A 149 -18.77 13.38 6.82
N ASN A 150 -19.33 13.34 8.03
CA ASN A 150 -18.70 13.91 9.22
C ASN A 150 -17.60 13.02 9.80
N TRP A 151 -17.51 11.75 9.37
CA TRP A 151 -16.48 10.81 9.82
C TRP A 151 -15.14 11.04 9.12
N ILE A 152 -15.12 11.88 8.09
CA ILE A 152 -13.96 12.10 7.22
C ILE A 152 -13.53 13.56 7.33
N ASP A 153 -12.24 13.76 7.53
CA ASP A 153 -11.59 15.06 7.63
C ASP A 153 -10.76 15.33 6.37
N SER A 154 -11.43 15.38 5.21
CA SER A 154 -10.79 15.71 3.95
C SER A 154 -11.80 16.19 2.89
N PRO A 155 -11.61 17.39 2.30
CA PRO A 155 -12.51 17.92 1.28
C PRO A 155 -12.32 17.28 -0.11
N PHE A 156 -11.23 16.53 -0.32
CA PHE A 156 -10.87 15.94 -1.61
C PHE A 156 -11.21 14.44 -1.69
N ILE A 157 -11.97 13.92 -0.72
CA ILE A 157 -12.34 12.52 -0.63
C ILE A 157 -13.83 12.35 -0.97
N THR A 158 -14.10 11.45 -1.91
CA THR A 158 -15.45 10.94 -2.19
C THR A 158 -15.65 9.65 -1.41
N VAL A 159 -16.86 9.43 -0.88
CA VAL A 159 -17.28 8.13 -0.34
C VAL A 159 -18.45 7.59 -1.12
N ALA A 160 -18.28 6.40 -1.68
CA ALA A 160 -19.32 5.70 -2.43
C ALA A 160 -19.20 4.19 -2.20
N ASP A 161 -20.33 3.49 -2.10
CA ASP A 161 -20.40 2.05 -1.80
C ASP A 161 -19.59 1.62 -0.57
N GLY A 162 -19.52 2.47 0.45
CA GLY A 162 -18.76 2.18 1.68
C GLY A 162 -17.26 2.39 1.58
N ILE A 163 -16.75 2.94 0.46
CA ILE A 163 -15.32 3.11 0.18
C ILE A 163 -15.00 4.59 -0.04
N ALA A 164 -13.94 5.07 0.61
CA ALA A 164 -13.37 6.40 0.41
C ALA A 164 -12.20 6.38 -0.58
N TYR A 165 -12.16 7.36 -1.49
CA TYR A 165 -11.07 7.54 -2.45
C TYR A 165 -10.93 9.02 -2.85
N PRO A 166 -9.76 9.46 -3.34
CA PRO A 166 -9.59 10.81 -3.87
C PRO A 166 -10.56 11.08 -5.02
N THR A 167 -11.29 12.19 -4.93
CA THR A 167 -12.33 12.56 -5.90
C THR A 167 -11.78 12.65 -7.33
N GLU A 168 -10.52 13.05 -7.49
CA GLU A 168 -9.84 13.14 -8.79
C GLU A 168 -9.74 11.78 -9.53
N PHE A 169 -9.76 10.66 -8.81
CA PHE A 169 -9.66 9.32 -9.39
C PHE A 169 -10.99 8.66 -9.72
N GLU A 170 -12.13 9.33 -9.51
CA GLU A 170 -13.48 8.78 -9.76
C GLU A 170 -13.61 8.19 -11.18
N GLN A 171 -13.24 8.95 -12.21
CA GLN A 171 -13.35 8.50 -13.60
C GLN A 171 -12.43 7.30 -13.89
N LEU A 172 -11.23 7.30 -13.30
CA LEU A 172 -10.26 6.22 -13.46
C LEU A 172 -10.73 4.93 -12.78
N ILE A 173 -11.29 5.04 -11.57
CA ILE A 173 -11.87 3.90 -10.83
C ILE A 173 -13.04 3.31 -11.62
N GLN A 174 -13.94 4.15 -12.15
CA GLN A 174 -15.05 3.71 -12.99
C GLN A 174 -14.54 3.00 -14.26
N PHE A 175 -13.52 3.54 -14.91
CA PHE A 175 -12.87 2.92 -16.06
C PHE A 175 -12.29 1.55 -15.70
N PHE A 176 -11.53 1.43 -14.61
CA PHE A 176 -10.97 0.14 -14.21
C PHE A 176 -12.04 -0.86 -13.79
N ASN A 177 -13.09 -0.46 -13.08
CA ASN A 177 -14.17 -1.35 -12.68
C ASN A 177 -14.94 -1.95 -13.88
N GLN A 178 -14.93 -1.25 -15.03
CA GLN A 178 -15.54 -1.74 -16.27
C GLN A 178 -14.64 -2.71 -17.06
N ASN A 179 -13.33 -2.64 -16.87
CA ASN A 179 -12.35 -3.36 -17.70
C ASN A 179 -11.55 -4.42 -16.92
N LEU A 180 -11.50 -4.32 -15.60
CA LEU A 180 -10.69 -5.13 -14.70
C LEU A 180 -11.50 -5.55 -13.48
N ARG A 181 -11.08 -6.66 -12.86
CA ARG A 181 -11.56 -7.03 -11.53
C ARG A 181 -10.77 -6.25 -10.48
N LEU A 182 -11.34 -5.15 -9.99
CA LEU A 182 -10.77 -4.43 -8.86
C LEU A 182 -10.91 -5.27 -7.58
N LEU A 183 -9.78 -5.66 -6.98
CA LEU A 183 -9.78 -6.35 -5.69
C LEU A 183 -10.04 -5.39 -4.53
N GLN A 184 -9.45 -4.20 -4.60
CA GLN A 184 -9.67 -3.10 -3.67
C GLN A 184 -9.31 -1.80 -4.38
N TYR A 185 -10.09 -0.75 -4.10
CA TYR A 185 -9.75 0.63 -4.41
C TYR A 185 -10.08 1.46 -3.17
N GLY A 186 -9.23 2.43 -2.82
CA GLY A 186 -9.47 3.29 -1.65
C GLY A 186 -9.53 2.58 -0.29
N ILE A 187 -10.19 3.24 0.66
CA ILE A 187 -10.27 2.88 2.08
C ILE A 187 -11.70 2.46 2.42
N PRO A 188 -11.94 1.22 2.88
CA PRO A 188 -13.25 0.85 3.43
C PRO A 188 -13.62 1.73 4.64
N VAL A 189 -14.74 2.43 4.57
CA VAL A 189 -15.20 3.40 5.58
C VAL A 189 -16.31 2.81 6.44
N TYR A 190 -17.32 2.22 5.83
CA TYR A 190 -18.49 1.70 6.53
C TYR A 190 -19.08 0.47 5.84
N ILE A 191 -19.83 -0.31 6.61
CA ILE A 191 -20.75 -1.33 6.07
C ILE A 191 -22.16 -0.97 6.54
N GLN A 192 -23.10 -0.92 5.62
CA GLN A 192 -24.52 -0.77 5.96
C GLN A 192 -25.15 -2.15 6.21
N LYS A 193 -25.71 -2.36 7.41
CA LYS A 193 -26.48 -3.56 7.77
C LYS A 193 -27.87 -3.15 8.25
N GLY A 194 -28.84 -3.22 7.34
CA GLY A 194 -30.19 -2.70 7.61
C GLY A 194 -30.15 -1.19 7.83
N LYS A 195 -30.49 -0.75 9.03
CA LYS A 195 -30.43 0.67 9.43
C LYS A 195 -29.09 1.08 10.04
N ASP A 196 -28.27 0.12 10.47
CA ASP A 196 -27.00 0.40 11.10
C ASP A 196 -25.93 0.70 10.04
N ILE A 197 -25.23 1.81 10.21
CA ILE A 197 -24.03 2.16 9.44
C ILE A 197 -22.85 1.92 10.37
N ILE A 198 -22.07 0.90 10.04
CA ILE A 198 -21.04 0.33 10.92
C ILE A 198 -19.67 0.82 10.43
N PRO A 199 -18.94 1.65 11.21
CA PRO A 199 -17.62 2.11 10.81
C PRO A 199 -16.65 0.93 10.70
N GLN A 200 -15.78 0.96 9.69
CA GLN A 200 -14.78 -0.08 9.44
C GLN A 200 -13.47 0.23 10.16
N HIS A 201 -12.72 -0.82 10.49
CA HIS A 201 -11.41 -0.70 11.12
C HIS A 201 -10.43 0.10 10.25
N ASN A 202 -10.48 -0.06 8.92
CA ASN A 202 -9.64 0.70 7.98
C ASN A 202 -9.80 2.21 8.12
N LEU A 203 -11.02 2.70 8.39
CA LEU A 203 -11.25 4.12 8.69
C LEU A 203 -10.49 4.54 9.95
N ALA A 204 -10.60 3.79 11.04
CA ALA A 204 -9.97 4.15 12.32
C ALA A 204 -8.46 4.38 12.20
N ILE A 205 -7.77 3.52 11.43
CA ILE A 205 -6.32 3.57 11.24
C ILE A 205 -5.89 4.41 10.03
N SER A 206 -6.83 5.06 9.35
CA SER A 206 -6.54 5.91 8.20
C SER A 206 -6.14 7.33 8.60
N ASN A 207 -5.53 8.07 7.67
CA ASN A 207 -5.29 9.50 7.80
C ASN A 207 -6.50 10.37 7.44
N ILE A 208 -7.59 9.79 6.91
CA ILE A 208 -8.79 10.53 6.49
C ILE A 208 -9.85 10.61 7.58
N VAL A 209 -9.69 9.88 8.69
CA VAL A 209 -10.71 9.86 9.75
C VAL A 209 -10.74 11.18 10.51
N ASN A 210 -11.95 11.73 10.69
CA ASN A 210 -12.19 12.84 11.59
C ASN A 210 -12.15 12.33 13.04
N LYS A 211 -10.98 12.43 13.67
CA LYS A 211 -10.76 11.98 15.05
C LYS A 211 -11.56 12.76 16.09
N GLU A 212 -12.02 13.97 15.76
CA GLU A 212 -12.82 14.80 16.67
C GLU A 212 -14.30 14.50 16.60
N PHE A 213 -14.76 13.84 15.53
CA PHE A 213 -16.14 13.40 15.44
C PHE A 213 -16.45 12.23 16.37
N PHE A 214 -15.50 11.30 16.53
CA PHE A 214 -15.69 10.11 17.36
C PHE A 214 -15.32 10.39 18.81
N GLU A 215 -16.14 9.89 19.73
CA GLU A 215 -15.71 9.74 21.12
C GLU A 215 -14.49 8.81 21.14
N LYS A 216 -13.49 9.16 21.96
CA LYS A 216 -12.22 8.46 22.08
C LYS A 216 -12.05 7.92 23.50
N GLU A 217 -11.42 6.75 23.61
CA GLU A 217 -10.96 6.20 24.89
C GLU A 217 -9.53 5.66 24.70
N ASP A 218 -8.57 6.23 25.45
CA ASP A 218 -7.20 5.73 25.46
C ASP A 218 -7.09 4.58 26.45
N VAL A 219 -6.73 3.41 25.94
CA VAL A 219 -6.68 2.18 26.73
C VAL A 219 -5.24 1.83 27.11
N ASP A 220 -5.08 1.08 28.20
CA ASP A 220 -3.79 0.51 28.58
C ASP A 220 -3.35 -0.62 27.62
N TRP A 221 -2.14 -1.13 27.82
CA TRP A 221 -1.57 -2.18 26.97
C TRP A 221 -2.43 -3.44 27.00
N GLU A 222 -2.91 -3.81 28.18
CA GLU A 222 -3.65 -5.04 28.43
C GLU A 222 -5.00 -5.00 27.67
N ARG A 223 -5.72 -3.87 27.72
CA ARG A 223 -6.95 -3.63 26.95
C ARG A 223 -6.69 -3.47 25.45
N ALA A 224 -5.58 -2.85 25.04
CA ALA A 224 -5.21 -2.77 23.62
C ALA A 224 -4.94 -4.16 23.02
N ILE A 225 -4.23 -5.02 23.75
CA ILE A 225 -4.00 -6.41 23.32
C ILE A 225 -5.32 -7.20 23.31
N ALA A 226 -6.18 -7.05 24.31
CA ALA A 226 -7.50 -7.68 24.31
C ALA A 226 -8.32 -7.23 23.08
N PHE A 227 -8.25 -5.94 22.72
CA PHE A 227 -8.85 -5.41 21.50
C PHE A 227 -8.35 -6.13 20.25
N LEU A 228 -7.04 -6.19 20.06
CA LEU A 228 -6.41 -6.80 18.87
C LEU A 228 -6.55 -8.33 18.83
N ARG A 229 -6.82 -8.99 19.95
CA ARG A 229 -7.19 -10.41 20.01
C ARG A 229 -8.66 -10.66 19.69
N LYS A 230 -9.44 -9.58 19.62
CA LYS A 230 -10.89 -9.60 19.49
C LYS A 230 -11.60 -10.21 20.71
N ASP A 231 -10.99 -10.07 21.88
CA ASP A 231 -11.58 -10.44 23.14
C ASP A 231 -12.65 -9.40 23.54
N ASN A 232 -13.44 -9.73 24.57
CA ASN A 232 -14.36 -8.76 25.19
C ASN A 232 -13.54 -7.67 25.89
N ILE A 233 -14.02 -6.43 25.78
CA ILE A 233 -13.33 -5.26 26.36
C ILE A 233 -14.34 -4.44 27.14
N GLU A 234 -13.94 -4.07 28.35
CA GLU A 234 -14.67 -3.09 29.14
C GLU A 234 -14.17 -1.70 28.78
N VAL A 235 -15.12 -0.78 28.58
CA VAL A 235 -14.84 0.62 28.27
C VAL A 235 -15.40 1.48 29.40
N GLU A 236 -14.66 2.50 29.81
CA GLU A 236 -15.07 3.41 30.88
C GLU A 236 -16.04 4.49 30.36
N ASN A 237 -16.11 4.68 29.04
CA ASN A 237 -16.99 5.66 28.42
C ASN A 237 -18.47 5.31 28.65
N ASN A 238 -19.24 6.25 29.20
CA ASN A 238 -20.67 6.08 29.48
C ASN A 238 -21.58 6.37 28.27
N LYS A 239 -21.05 6.92 27.17
CA LYS A 239 -21.82 7.23 25.96
C LYS A 239 -21.97 5.98 25.09
N LYS A 240 -23.23 5.61 24.84
CA LYS A 240 -23.56 4.54 23.88
C LYS A 240 -23.30 4.99 22.45
N GLY A 241 -22.84 4.07 21.61
CA GLY A 241 -22.56 4.34 20.20
C GLY A 241 -21.21 3.80 19.74
N TRP A 242 -20.70 4.37 18.65
CA TRP A 242 -19.38 4.06 18.14
C TRP A 242 -18.32 4.80 18.96
N LEU A 243 -17.39 4.04 19.54
CA LEU A 243 -16.28 4.56 20.32
C LEU A 243 -14.97 4.18 19.62
N MET A 244 -14.08 5.15 19.44
CA MET A 244 -12.73 4.92 18.94
C MET A 244 -11.80 4.59 20.10
N LEU A 245 -11.18 3.41 20.06
CA LEU A 245 -10.12 3.10 21.00
C LEU A 245 -8.79 3.64 20.47
N THR A 246 -8.00 4.22 21.38
CA THR A 246 -6.63 4.63 21.12
C THR A 246 -5.68 3.91 22.09
N TYR A 247 -4.43 3.73 21.68
CA TYR A 247 -3.34 3.34 22.58
C TYR A 247 -2.22 4.36 22.42
N LYS A 248 -1.82 5.02 23.51
CA LYS A 248 -0.87 6.15 23.46
C LYS A 248 -1.32 7.22 22.45
N ASN A 249 -2.62 7.53 22.42
CA ASN A 249 -3.26 8.48 21.49
C ASN A 249 -3.23 8.08 20.01
N VAL A 250 -2.81 6.86 19.67
CA VAL A 250 -2.89 6.33 18.31
C VAL A 250 -4.16 5.50 18.15
N PRO A 251 -5.04 5.81 17.18
CA PRO A 251 -6.22 4.99 16.91
C PRO A 251 -5.86 3.54 16.62
N ILE A 252 -6.50 2.61 17.34
CA ILE A 252 -6.36 1.17 17.13
C ILE A 252 -7.61 0.55 16.53
N GLY A 253 -8.78 1.19 16.63
CA GLY A 253 -10.00 0.70 16.00
C GLY A 253 -11.28 1.19 16.68
N PHE A 254 -12.41 0.61 16.27
CA PHE A 254 -13.72 0.95 16.82
C PHE A 254 -14.29 -0.17 17.69
N VAL A 255 -15.12 0.23 18.64
CA VAL A 255 -16.04 -0.64 19.36
C VAL A 255 -17.46 -0.07 19.33
N LYS A 256 -18.48 -0.92 19.48
CA LYS A 256 -19.87 -0.49 19.73
C LYS A 256 -20.11 -0.58 21.23
N ASN A 257 -20.17 0.57 21.90
CA ASN A 257 -20.57 0.63 23.30
C ASN A 257 -22.10 0.57 23.41
N LEU A 258 -22.62 -0.44 24.10
CA LEU A 258 -24.06 -0.60 24.36
C LEU A 258 -24.45 -0.19 25.79
N GLY A 259 -23.46 0.20 26.61
CA GLY A 259 -23.57 0.62 28.00
C GLY A 259 -23.32 -0.52 29.00
N ASP A 260 -23.93 -1.68 28.78
CA ASP A 260 -23.72 -2.90 29.57
C ASP A 260 -22.62 -3.79 29.01
N ARG A 261 -22.35 -3.65 27.70
CA ARG A 261 -21.37 -4.46 26.99
C ARG A 261 -20.79 -3.70 25.80
N THR A 262 -19.65 -4.19 25.34
CA THR A 262 -18.92 -3.65 24.19
C THR A 262 -18.83 -4.71 23.11
N ASN A 263 -19.23 -4.37 21.88
CA ASN A 263 -18.90 -5.21 20.73
C ASN A 263 -17.56 -4.75 20.14
N ASN A 264 -16.60 -5.66 20.04
CA ASN A 264 -15.31 -5.40 19.43
C ASN A 264 -15.39 -5.53 17.89
N LEU A 265 -15.11 -4.45 17.15
CA LEU A 265 -15.17 -4.43 15.68
C LEU A 265 -13.84 -4.78 15.01
N TYR A 266 -12.83 -5.22 15.75
CA TYR A 266 -11.55 -5.62 15.16
C TYR A 266 -11.75 -6.76 14.12
N PRO A 267 -11.10 -6.72 12.94
CA PRO A 267 -11.29 -7.73 11.91
C PRO A 267 -10.92 -9.13 12.42
N GLN A 268 -11.81 -10.11 12.18
CA GLN A 268 -11.65 -11.48 12.72
C GLN A 268 -10.36 -12.14 12.21
N ASN A 269 -10.04 -11.93 10.94
CA ASN A 269 -8.90 -12.50 10.26
C ASN A 269 -7.57 -11.80 10.61
N TRP A 270 -7.61 -10.69 11.35
CA TRP A 270 -6.41 -9.96 11.79
C TRP A 270 -6.08 -10.20 13.26
N ARG A 271 -6.93 -10.95 13.98
CA ARG A 271 -6.77 -11.14 15.42
C ARG A 271 -5.42 -11.75 15.77
N ILE A 272 -4.79 -11.23 16.82
CA ILE A 272 -3.58 -11.82 17.37
C ILE A 272 -3.93 -13.16 18.01
N LEU A 273 -3.30 -14.24 17.56
CA LEU A 273 -3.50 -15.59 18.10
C LEU A 273 -2.47 -15.97 19.17
N MET A 274 -1.31 -15.32 19.15
CA MET A 274 -0.19 -15.62 20.05
C MET A 274 -0.25 -14.78 21.33
N SER A 275 0.51 -15.18 22.36
CA SER A 275 0.68 -14.38 23.58
C SER A 275 1.46 -13.10 23.27
N ALA A 276 0.89 -11.94 23.59
CA ALA A 276 1.56 -10.64 23.45
C ALA A 276 2.22 -10.24 24.78
N ASP A 277 3.40 -10.79 25.05
CA ASP A 277 4.20 -10.40 26.21
C ASP A 277 4.79 -9.00 26.00
N LYS A 278 4.38 -8.06 26.85
CA LYS A 278 4.85 -6.66 26.87
C LYS A 278 6.37 -6.55 26.90
N SER A 279 7.06 -7.51 27.52
CA SER A 279 8.52 -7.52 27.64
C SER A 279 9.24 -7.60 26.29
N ARG A 280 8.63 -8.27 25.29
CA ARG A 280 9.18 -8.42 23.93
C ARG A 280 9.10 -7.16 23.08
N TYR A 281 8.32 -6.17 23.52
CA TYR A 281 8.05 -4.95 22.76
C TYR A 281 8.64 -3.68 23.42
N LYS A 282 9.44 -3.84 24.49
CA LYS A 282 10.09 -2.73 25.20
C LYS A 282 11.13 -1.97 24.37
N GLU A 283 11.69 -2.60 23.34
CA GLU A 283 12.73 -2.00 22.48
C GLU A 283 12.18 -1.29 21.24
N ILE A 284 10.85 -1.25 21.05
CA ILE A 284 10.20 -0.71 19.85
C ILE A 284 9.65 0.72 20.07
N PHE A 285 9.71 1.27 21.29
CA PHE A 285 9.26 2.63 21.61
C PHE A 285 10.24 3.39 22.48
#